data_AF-A0A4Y9MB25-F1
#
_entry.id   AF-A0A4Y9MB25-F1
#
_cell.length_a   1.000
_cell.length_b   1.000
_cell.length_c   1.000
_cell.angle_alpha   90.00
_cell.angle_beta   90.00
_cell.angle_gamma   90.00
#
_symmetry.space_group_name_H-M   'P 1'
#
loop_
_entity.id
_entity.type
_entity.pdbx_description
1 polymer ?
#
loop_
_entity_poly.entity_id
_entity_poly.type
_entity_poly.pdbx_seq_one_letter_code
_entity_poly.pdbx_strand_id
1 'polypeptide(L)'
;MDADDVEERRPGLTLMPEHGVDVPVWHGPDSEESGNVSAAELAALGVSLPLVERLRAWAEGWDHDPVTGSPLGQFRPGSPLTVRLARHLQSELTGHRIHLHTGDGPRPVEEWAG
;
A
#
# COMPACT_ATOMS: atom_id res chain seq x y z
N MET A 1 15.75 -18.37 -29.23
CA MET A 1 15.84 -16.94 -28.93
C MET A 1 14.44 -16.46 -29.22
N ASP A 2 13.61 -16.24 -28.22
CA ASP A 2 13.78 -15.16 -27.24
C ASP A 2 13.73 -15.65 -25.79
N ALA A 3 14.83 -15.42 -25.07
CA ALA A 3 14.89 -15.44 -23.61
C ALA A 3 15.10 -13.96 -23.24
N ASP A 4 14.02 -13.20 -23.27
CA ASP A 4 14.03 -11.76 -23.03
C ASP A 4 13.00 -11.50 -21.93
N ASP A 5 13.52 -11.44 -20.70
CA ASP A 5 13.03 -10.53 -19.66
C ASP A 5 11.53 -10.62 -19.30
N VAL A 6 11.08 -11.76 -18.79
CA VAL A 6 10.03 -11.72 -17.78
C VAL A 6 10.75 -11.36 -16.47
N GLU A 7 11.10 -10.09 -16.27
CA GLU A 7 11.13 -9.58 -14.90
C GLU A 7 9.81 -10.06 -14.29
N GLU A 8 9.88 -10.99 -13.33
CA GLU A 8 8.70 -11.54 -12.66
C GLU A 8 7.85 -10.36 -12.22
N ARG A 9 6.79 -10.04 -12.99
CA ARG A 9 5.87 -8.95 -12.69
C ARG A 9 5.13 -9.36 -11.45
N ARG A 10 5.71 -9.02 -10.31
CA ARG A 10 5.13 -9.27 -9.00
C ARG A 10 3.85 -8.46 -8.93
N PRO A 11 2.71 -9.07 -8.57
CA PRO A 11 1.46 -8.34 -8.42
C PRO A 11 1.67 -7.14 -7.49
N GLY A 12 1.27 -5.97 -7.98
CA GLY A 12 1.45 -4.72 -7.28
C GLY A 12 0.34 -4.52 -6.26
N LEU A 13 0.68 -4.10 -5.04
CA LEU A 13 -0.28 -3.56 -4.08
C LEU A 13 0.04 -2.11 -3.80
N THR A 14 -0.98 -1.28 -3.63
CA THR A 14 -0.84 0.15 -3.36
C THR A 14 -1.44 0.46 -1.99
N LEU A 15 -0.64 1.04 -1.11
CA LEU A 15 -1.09 1.67 0.13
C LEU A 15 -1.62 3.07 -0.22
N MET A 16 -2.92 3.28 -0.04
CA MET A 16 -3.59 4.55 -0.35
C MET A 16 -4.48 4.99 0.82
N PRO A 17 -4.39 6.22 1.31
CA PRO A 17 -5.37 6.67 2.29
C PRO A 17 -6.74 6.83 1.59
N GLU A 18 -7.76 6.09 2.05
CA GLU A 18 -9.15 6.19 1.54
C GLU A 18 -10.14 6.03 2.71
N HIS A 19 -11.28 6.72 2.62
CA HIS A 19 -12.25 6.78 3.70
C HIS A 19 -13.32 5.69 3.52
N GLY A 20 -13.73 5.08 4.62
CA GLY A 20 -14.79 4.07 4.61
C GLY A 20 -14.36 2.71 4.06
N VAL A 21 -13.07 2.47 3.89
CA VAL A 21 -12.51 1.15 3.61
C VAL A 21 -12.01 0.50 4.89
N ASP A 22 -12.11 -0.82 4.97
CA ASP A 22 -11.62 -1.60 6.11
C ASP A 22 -10.09 -1.52 6.20
N VAL A 23 -9.39 -1.80 5.10
CA VAL A 23 -7.93 -1.72 5.03
C VAL A 23 -7.52 -0.84 3.87
N PRO A 24 -6.53 0.05 4.06
CA PRO A 24 -6.11 0.97 3.02
C PRO A 24 -5.10 0.32 2.07
N VAL A 25 -5.46 -0.80 1.45
CA VAL A 25 -4.64 -1.45 0.42
C VAL A 25 -5.49 -1.70 -0.82
N TRP A 26 -4.93 -1.46 -2.01
CA TRP A 26 -5.57 -1.70 -3.30
C TRP A 26 -4.65 -2.52 -4.18
N HIS A 27 -5.24 -3.22 -5.14
CA HIS A 27 -4.50 -3.73 -6.27
C HIS A 27 -3.87 -2.56 -7.05
N GLY A 28 -2.56 -2.63 -7.23
CA GLY A 28 -1.72 -1.61 -7.85
C GLY A 28 -1.50 -1.81 -9.35
N PRO A 29 -0.64 -1.00 -9.97
CA PRO A 29 -0.46 -0.95 -11.43
C PRO A 29 0.00 -2.26 -12.08
N ASP A 30 0.60 -3.17 -11.30
CA ASP A 30 1.08 -4.48 -11.77
C ASP A 30 0.16 -5.65 -11.38
N SER A 31 -1.05 -5.38 -10.87
CA SER A 31 -2.04 -6.40 -10.56
C SER A 31 -3.04 -6.59 -11.69
N GLU A 32 -3.44 -7.84 -11.96
CA GLU A 32 -4.54 -8.16 -12.88
C GLU A 32 -5.92 -7.84 -12.28
N GLU A 33 -5.97 -7.71 -10.95
CA GLU A 33 -7.17 -7.36 -10.18
C GLU A 33 -7.28 -5.84 -9.98
N SER A 34 -8.49 -5.35 -9.74
CA SER A 34 -8.77 -3.93 -9.50
C SER A 34 -9.72 -3.78 -8.32
N GLY A 35 -9.41 -2.85 -7.42
CA GLY A 35 -10.24 -2.57 -6.25
C GLY A 35 -9.47 -2.59 -4.94
N ASN A 36 -10.23 -2.41 -3.84
CA ASN A 36 -9.71 -2.46 -2.47
C ASN A 36 -9.49 -3.92 -2.06
N VAL A 37 -8.35 -4.18 -1.42
CA VAL A 37 -8.01 -5.47 -0.83
C VAL A 37 -8.53 -5.51 0.59
N SER A 38 -9.36 -6.51 0.89
CA SER A 38 -9.90 -6.71 2.23
C SER A 38 -8.86 -7.26 3.21
N ALA A 39 -9.12 -7.12 4.52
CA ALA A 39 -8.32 -7.74 5.56
C ALA A 39 -8.22 -9.27 5.41
N ALA A 40 -9.30 -9.91 4.97
CA ALA A 40 -9.33 -11.35 4.75
C ALA A 40 -8.40 -11.75 3.59
N GLU A 41 -8.38 -10.97 2.51
CA GLU A 41 -7.47 -11.16 1.39
C GLU A 41 -6.02 -10.94 1.80
N LEU A 42 -5.69 -9.86 2.53
CA LEU A 42 -4.34 -9.64 3.06
C LEU A 42 -3.88 -10.80 3.94
N ALA A 43 -4.74 -11.30 4.82
CA ALA A 43 -4.43 -12.45 5.66
C ALA A 43 -4.19 -13.72 4.82
N ALA A 44 -4.98 -13.92 3.75
CA ALA A 44 -4.78 -15.04 2.82
C ALA A 44 -3.47 -14.94 2.03
N LEU A 45 -3.00 -13.72 1.75
CA LEU A 45 -1.69 -13.46 1.13
C LEU A 45 -0.51 -13.65 2.10
N GLY A 46 -0.78 -13.92 3.39
CA GLY A 46 0.22 -14.18 4.41
C GLY A 46 0.58 -12.98 5.28
N VAL A 47 -0.17 -11.87 5.17
CA VAL A 47 0.00 -10.72 6.05
C VAL A 47 -0.45 -11.07 7.46
N SER A 48 0.36 -10.71 8.45
CA SER A 48 0.09 -10.96 9.85
C SER A 48 -1.10 -10.13 10.34
N LEU A 49 -1.96 -10.73 11.17
CA LEU A 49 -3.08 -10.01 11.80
C LEU A 49 -2.65 -8.69 12.49
N PRO A 50 -1.51 -8.64 13.23
CA PRO A 50 -1.03 -7.39 13.81
C PRO A 50 -0.69 -6.30 12.77
N LEU A 51 -0.21 -6.68 11.58
CA LEU A 51 0.02 -5.70 10.50
C LEU A 51 -1.30 -5.23 9.89
N VAL A 52 -2.25 -6.14 9.67
CA VAL A 52 -3.61 -5.78 9.23
C VAL A 52 -4.26 -4.79 10.21
N GLU A 53 -4.21 -5.05 11.52
CA GLU A 53 -4.76 -4.13 12.52
C GLU A 53 -4.05 -2.77 12.53
N ARG A 54 -2.74 -2.73 12.30
CA ARG A 54 -2.02 -1.46 12.15
C ARG A 54 -2.43 -0.69 10.90
N LEU A 55 -2.69 -1.39 9.79
CA LEU A 55 -3.19 -0.78 8.57
C LEU A 55 -4.60 -0.21 8.77
N ARG A 56 -5.47 -0.93 9.48
CA ARG A 56 -6.79 -0.44 9.90
C ARG A 56 -6.68 0.80 10.78
N ALA A 57 -5.88 0.74 11.84
CA ALA A 57 -5.66 1.88 12.73
C ALA A 57 -5.04 3.08 12.00
N TRP A 58 -4.22 2.84 10.97
CA TRP A 58 -3.69 3.89 10.11
C TRP A 58 -4.78 4.52 9.22
N ALA A 59 -5.71 3.73 8.68
CA ALA A 59 -6.89 4.24 7.97
C ALA A 59 -7.83 5.02 8.90
N GLU A 60 -8.09 4.52 10.10
CA GLU A 60 -8.95 5.19 11.10
C GLU A 60 -8.32 6.48 11.61
N GLY A 61 -6.99 6.52 11.76
CA GLY A 61 -6.25 7.71 12.19
C GLY A 61 -6.16 8.79 11.12
N TRP A 62 -6.52 8.48 9.88
CA TRP A 62 -6.55 9.44 8.78
C TRP A 62 -7.76 10.37 8.91
N ASP A 63 -7.61 11.40 9.74
CA ASP A 63 -8.48 12.57 9.69
C ASP A 63 -8.10 13.38 8.44
N HIS A 64 -9.08 13.64 7.57
CA HIS A 64 -8.88 14.48 6.39
C HIS A 64 -8.91 15.93 6.85
N ASP A 65 -8.01 16.75 6.34
CA ASP A 65 -8.19 18.19 6.50
C ASP A 65 -9.48 18.60 5.76
N PRO A 66 -10.52 19.14 6.44
CA PRO A 66 -11.83 19.39 5.85
C PRO A 66 -11.81 20.49 4.79
N VAL A 67 -10.70 21.23 4.67
CA VAL A 67 -10.53 22.32 3.70
C VAL A 67 -9.87 21.83 2.42
N THR A 68 -8.91 20.90 2.52
CA THR A 68 -8.09 20.43 1.40
C THR A 68 -8.35 18.98 1.01
N GLY A 69 -9.13 18.24 1.81
CA GLY A 69 -9.40 16.80 1.61
C GLY A 69 -8.14 15.93 1.66
N SER A 70 -7.01 16.48 2.12
CA SER A 70 -5.70 15.87 2.02
C SER A 70 -5.26 15.23 3.35
N PRO A 71 -4.42 14.18 3.32
CA PRO A 71 -3.82 13.62 4.54
C PRO A 71 -3.01 14.63 5.34
N LEU A 72 -3.28 14.66 6.65
CA LEU A 72 -2.45 15.32 7.65
C LEU A 72 -1.05 14.67 7.69
N GLY A 73 -0.02 15.48 7.93
CA GLY A 73 1.38 15.19 7.60
C GLY A 73 1.89 13.76 7.79
N GLN A 74 1.58 13.10 8.91
CA GLN A 74 2.05 11.73 9.21
C GLN A 74 1.35 10.63 8.40
N PHE A 75 0.22 10.90 7.75
CA PHE A 75 -0.52 9.98 6.89
C PHE A 75 -0.24 10.23 5.41
N ARG A 76 0.57 11.24 5.06
CA ARG A 76 0.94 11.50 3.68
C ARG A 76 1.75 10.35 3.10
N PRO A 77 1.61 10.06 1.80
CA PRO A 77 2.55 9.21 1.10
C PRO A 77 3.96 9.80 1.25
N GLY A 78 4.91 8.96 1.68
CA GLY A 78 6.29 9.36 1.97
C GLY A 78 6.58 9.80 3.40
N SER A 79 5.58 9.89 4.28
CA SER A 79 5.86 10.13 5.71
C SER A 79 6.65 8.94 6.30
N PRO A 80 7.46 9.16 7.34
CA PRO A 80 8.20 8.06 7.98
C PRO A 80 7.29 6.92 8.47
N LEU A 81 6.06 7.26 8.89
CA LEU A 81 5.09 6.29 9.37
C LEU A 81 4.51 5.47 8.20
N THR A 82 4.08 6.13 7.13
CA THR A 82 3.52 5.49 5.92
C THR A 82 4.57 4.61 5.23
N VAL A 83 5.81 5.09 5.10
CA VAL A 83 6.92 4.32 4.52
C VAL A 83 7.26 3.11 5.38
N ARG A 84 7.26 3.22 6.70
CA ARG A 84 7.48 2.07 7.60
C ARG A 84 6.39 1.01 7.46
N LEU A 85 5.12 1.41 7.37
CA LEU A 85 4.00 0.49 7.14
C LEU A 85 4.13 -0.23 5.80
N ALA A 86 4.37 0.51 4.71
CA ALA A 86 4.55 -0.08 3.38
C ALA A 86 5.76 -1.01 3.31
N ARG A 87 6.86 -0.69 3.98
CA ARG A 87 8.02 -1.58 4.08
C ARG A 87 7.75 -2.83 4.89
N HIS A 88 6.99 -2.72 5.98
CA HIS A 88 6.59 -3.89 6.76
C HIS A 88 5.72 -4.82 5.89
N LEU A 89 4.78 -4.25 5.13
CA LEU A 89 3.96 -4.99 4.17
C LEU A 89 4.82 -5.65 3.09
N GLN A 90 5.82 -4.94 2.54
CA GLN A 90 6.76 -5.49 1.56
C GLN A 90 7.60 -6.64 2.11
N SER A 91 7.93 -6.60 3.41
CA SER A 91 8.68 -7.66 4.07
C SER A 91 7.83 -8.92 4.31
N GLU A 92 6.53 -8.78 4.54
CA GLU A 92 5.62 -9.92 4.69
C GLU A 92 5.17 -10.47 3.33
N LEU A 93 5.07 -9.63 2.30
CA LEU A 93 4.66 -9.98 0.94
C LEU A 93 5.83 -9.93 -0.04
N THR A 94 6.82 -10.82 0.14
CA THR A 94 8.03 -10.87 -0.70
C THR A 94 7.74 -11.11 -2.19
N GLY A 95 6.61 -11.75 -2.51
CA GLY A 95 6.12 -11.98 -3.87
C GLY A 95 5.31 -10.83 -4.48
N HIS A 96 5.08 -9.73 -3.75
CA HIS A 96 4.33 -8.57 -4.23
C HIS A 96 5.23 -7.34 -4.28
N ARG A 97 4.84 -6.35 -5.09
CA ARG A 97 5.50 -5.04 -5.10
C ARG A 97 4.62 -4.00 -4.42
N ILE A 98 5.10 -3.39 -3.34
CA ILE A 98 4.33 -2.39 -2.59
C ILE A 98 4.59 -0.98 -3.12
N HIS A 99 3.51 -0.26 -3.40
CA HIS A 99 3.49 1.12 -3.88
C HIS A 99 2.82 2.03 -2.86
N LEU A 100 3.22 3.31 -2.86
CA LEU A 100 2.55 4.39 -2.14
C LEU A 100 1.79 5.24 -3.15
N HIS A 101 0.49 5.45 -2.91
CA HIS A 101 -0.29 6.34 -3.77
C HIS A 101 0.10 7.80 -3.53
N THR A 102 0.69 8.46 -4.54
CA THR A 102 0.93 9.91 -4.54
C THR A 102 -0.05 10.62 -5.46
N GLY A 103 -0.19 11.94 -5.30
CA GLY A 103 -1.02 12.74 -6.22
C GLY A 103 -0.55 12.74 -7.69
N ASP A 104 0.69 12.29 -7.95
CA ASP A 104 1.26 12.13 -9.29
C ASP A 104 1.14 10.67 -9.82
N GLY A 105 0.61 9.77 -8.98
CA GLY A 105 0.49 8.33 -9.25
C GLY A 105 1.15 7.44 -8.19
N PRO A 106 0.90 6.12 -8.22
CA PRO A 106 1.54 5.16 -7.32
C PRO A 106 3.04 5.07 -7.60
N ARG A 107 3.86 5.13 -6.54
CA ARG A 107 5.33 4.97 -6.63
C ARG A 107 5.81 3.84 -5.73
N PRO A 108 6.72 2.95 -6.18
CA PRO A 108 7.21 1.83 -5.38
C PRO A 108 7.88 2.31 -4.09
N VAL A 109 7.66 1.59 -2.99
CA VAL A 109 8.17 1.93 -1.65
C VAL A 109 9.70 2.01 -1.60
N GLU A 110 10.38 1.33 -2.52
CA GLU A 110 11.84 1.29 -2.67
C GLU A 110 12.42 2.67 -2.97
N GLU A 111 11.69 3.52 -3.72
CA GLU A 111 12.12 4.88 -4.08
C GLU A 111 12.09 5.87 -2.90
N TRP A 112 11.46 5.50 -1.78
CA TRP A 112 11.30 6.36 -0.60
C TRP A 112 12.39 6.14 0.45
N ALA A 113 13.52 5.54 0.05
CA ALA A 113 14.68 5.37 0.91
C ALA A 113 15.39 6.72 1.14
N GLY A 114 15.07 7.36 2.27
CA GLY A 114 15.79 8.50 2.84
C GLY A 114 16.03 8.30 4.32
#